data_AF-A0A1H0FP35-F1
#
_entry.id   AF-A0A1H0FP35-F1
#
_cell.length_a   1.000
_cell.length_b   1.000
_cell.length_c   1.000
_cell.angle_alpha   90.00
_cell.angle_beta   90.00
_cell.angle_gamma   90.00
#
_symmetry.space_group_name_H-M   'P 1'
#
loop_
_entity.id
_entity.type
_entity.pdbx_description
1 polymer ?
#
loop_
_entity_poly.entity_id
_entity_poly.type
_entity_poly.pdbx_seq_one_letter_code
_entity_poly.pdbx_strand_id
1 'polypeptide(L)'
;MVLEPIVTVLAFLASLGLVVALGRSSTARYEAERARAQRVREEADVAGAADHPAGERAPGREGWWLVDESGEQPGLLAGPFAERIDADWAALSARLPETARPAYGVRLVDGSLGRRQSPQERAWLVELGRQLDRLSADWDDLLTDTDELTTLLVEVSAALVEAGLGLYDCAEGSTAGGVCLIPEPGGRGILVTWRQHDRMSVDRVHGAPLESAVQRTMNAAIADVLTQMGFPVMPVGTTGCHLVVATQESAPAS
;
A
#
# COMPACT_ATOMS: atom_id res chain seq x y z
N MET A 1 -39.32 30.62 -20.69
CA MET A 1 -38.42 29.48 -20.95
C MET A 1 -36.97 29.97 -21.10
N VAL A 2 -36.40 30.60 -20.06
CA VAL A 2 -34.98 31.07 -20.07
C VAL A 2 -34.34 31.05 -18.66
N LEU A 3 -35.00 30.46 -17.66
CA LEU A 3 -34.52 30.49 -16.26
C LEU A 3 -33.60 29.31 -15.89
N GLU A 4 -33.55 28.24 -16.68
CA GLU A 4 -32.71 27.08 -16.40
C GLU A 4 -31.19 27.31 -16.48
N PRO A 5 -30.63 28.00 -17.51
CA PRO A 5 -29.18 28.08 -17.64
C PRO A 5 -28.52 28.92 -16.53
N ILE A 6 -29.24 29.90 -15.98
CA ILE A 6 -28.72 30.76 -14.91
C ILE A 6 -28.58 29.97 -13.61
N VAL A 7 -29.54 29.10 -13.30
CA VAL A 7 -29.51 28.26 -12.09
C VAL A 7 -28.35 27.26 -12.15
N THR A 8 -28.10 26.66 -13.31
CA THR A 8 -26.98 25.73 -13.51
C THR A 8 -25.63 26.43 -13.38
N VAL A 9 -25.47 27.63 -13.97
CA VAL A 9 -24.23 28.40 -13.87
C VAL A 9 -23.97 28.85 -12.44
N LEU A 10 -25.00 29.30 -11.71
CA LEU A 10 -24.85 29.69 -10.31
C LEU A 10 -24.51 28.50 -9.41
N ALA A 11 -25.12 27.34 -9.63
CA ALA A 11 -24.79 26.11 -8.90
C ALA A 11 -23.35 25.67 -9.16
N PHE A 12 -22.90 25.72 -10.42
CA PHE A 12 -21.53 25.37 -10.78
C PHE A 12 -20.50 26.31 -10.15
N LEU A 13 -20.75 27.63 -10.19
CA LEU A 13 -19.88 28.62 -9.55
C LEU A 13 -19.85 28.46 -8.01
N ALA A 14 -20.97 28.12 -7.39
CA ALA A 14 -21.04 27.83 -5.96
C ALA A 14 -20.23 26.56 -5.60
N SER A 15 -20.35 25.48 -6.39
CA SER A 15 -19.57 24.27 -6.20
C SER A 15 -18.07 24.50 -6.40
N LEU A 16 -17.67 25.27 -7.42
CA LEU A 16 -16.27 25.62 -7.66
C LEU A 16 -15.70 26.46 -6.51
N GLY A 17 -16.46 27.45 -6.02
CA GLY A 17 -16.08 28.25 -4.86
C GLY A 17 -15.91 27.41 -3.60
N LEU A 18 -16.80 26.43 -3.38
CA LEU A 18 -16.72 25.51 -2.25
C LEU A 18 -15.49 24.59 -2.33
N VAL A 19 -15.17 24.04 -3.51
CA VAL A 19 -13.97 23.20 -3.71
C VAL A 19 -12.69 24.00 -3.46
N VAL A 20 -12.63 25.24 -3.94
CA VAL A 20 -11.47 26.12 -3.70
C VAL A 20 -11.35 26.48 -2.22
N ALA A 21 -12.47 26.78 -1.54
CA ALA A 21 -12.47 27.08 -0.11
C ALA A 21 -12.04 25.87 0.75
N LEU A 22 -12.57 24.68 0.44
CA LEU A 22 -12.20 23.43 1.11
C LEU A 22 -10.73 23.07 0.85
N GLY A 23 -10.25 23.22 -0.39
CA GLY A 23 -8.85 23.04 -0.75
C GLY A 23 -7.93 23.94 0.07
N ARG A 24 -8.22 25.24 0.16
CA ARG A 24 -7.42 26.19 0.95
C ARG A 24 -7.44 25.89 2.46
N SER A 25 -8.58 25.44 3.00
CA SER A 25 -8.68 25.04 4.41
C SER A 25 -7.88 23.77 4.72
N SER A 26 -7.81 22.83 3.76
CA SER A 26 -7.00 21.63 3.85
C SER A 26 -5.51 22.00 3.87
N THR A 27 -5.06 22.84 2.92
CA THR A 27 -3.65 23.27 2.86
C THR A 27 -3.23 24.01 4.13
N ALA A 28 -4.08 24.87 4.69
CA ALA A 28 -3.79 25.60 5.92
C ALA A 28 -3.65 24.68 7.14
N ARG A 29 -4.44 23.61 7.21
CA ARG A 29 -4.35 22.62 8.30
C ARG A 29 -3.10 21.75 8.16
N TYR A 30 -2.77 21.33 6.94
CA TYR A 30 -1.52 20.61 6.65
C TYR A 30 -0.28 21.45 6.92
N GLU A 31 -0.28 22.73 6.56
CA GLU A 31 0.82 23.65 6.85
C GLU A 31 0.95 23.93 8.36
N ALA A 32 -0.16 24.02 9.09
CA ALA A 32 -0.13 24.21 10.55
C ALA A 32 0.39 22.97 11.29
N GLU A 33 0.01 21.76 10.86
CA GLU A 33 0.52 20.50 11.41
C GLU A 33 2.01 20.33 11.08
N ARG A 34 2.43 20.68 9.86
CA ARG A 34 3.84 20.68 9.45
C ARG A 34 4.69 21.68 10.24
N ALA A 35 4.18 22.90 10.45
CA ALA A 35 4.87 23.92 11.24
C ALA A 35 4.97 23.57 12.73
N ARG A 36 4.01 22.81 13.27
CA ARG A 36 4.09 22.27 14.65
C ARG A 36 5.11 21.14 14.75
N ALA A 37 5.11 20.21 13.80
CA ALA A 37 6.10 19.14 13.73
C ALA A 37 7.53 19.67 13.54
N GLN A 38 7.71 20.73 12.74
CA GLN A 38 8.99 21.42 12.58
C GLN A 38 9.44 22.12 13.86
N ARG A 39 8.56 22.83 14.58
CA ARG A 39 8.92 23.44 15.86
C ARG A 39 9.32 22.43 16.93
N VAL A 40 8.60 21.30 17.02
CA VAL A 40 8.97 20.21 17.95
C VAL A 40 10.32 19.59 17.57
N ARG A 41 10.63 19.48 16.27
CA ARG A 41 11.95 19.02 15.79
C ARG A 41 13.04 20.06 16.06
N GLU A 42 12.80 21.36 15.79
CA GLU A 42 13.75 22.44 16.07
C GLU A 42 14.03 22.59 17.57
N GLU A 43 13.01 22.46 18.43
CA GLU A 43 13.20 22.46 19.88
C GLU A 43 14.00 21.24 20.37
N ALA A 44 13.80 20.06 19.76
CA ALA A 44 14.60 18.87 20.03
C ALA A 44 16.04 18.98 19.51
N ASP A 45 16.25 19.61 18.35
CA ASP A 45 17.55 19.80 17.73
C ASP A 45 18.37 20.89 18.46
N VAL A 46 17.72 21.95 18.96
CA VAL A 46 18.35 22.97 19.81
C VAL A 46 18.72 22.40 21.18
N ALA A 47 17.90 21.49 21.74
CA ALA A 47 18.25 20.75 22.95
C ALA A 47 19.40 19.74 22.74
N GLY A 48 19.58 19.23 21.51
CA GLY A 48 20.68 18.34 21.13
C GLY A 48 21.96 19.04 20.67
N ALA A 49 21.87 20.28 20.16
CA ALA A 49 22.99 21.03 19.59
C ALA A 49 23.81 21.81 20.63
N ALA A 50 23.33 21.93 21.87
CA ALA A 50 24.05 22.63 22.94
C ALA A 50 25.22 21.82 23.53
N ASP A 51 25.43 20.57 23.12
CA ASP A 51 26.55 19.76 23.57
C ASP A 51 27.35 19.16 22.39
N HIS A 52 28.49 19.80 22.15
CA HIS A 52 29.71 19.27 21.54
C HIS A 52 30.05 19.54 20.05
N PRO A 53 31.24 20.12 19.77
CA PRO A 53 31.78 20.32 18.43
C PRO A 53 32.55 19.09 17.93
N ALA A 54 32.62 18.95 16.60
CA ALA A 54 33.44 17.99 15.84
C ALA A 54 33.02 16.50 15.93
N GLY A 55 32.81 15.91 14.74
CA GLY A 55 32.42 14.53 14.59
C GLY A 55 33.52 13.55 15.00
N GLU A 56 33.25 12.75 16.04
CA GLU A 56 33.96 11.52 16.33
C GLU A 56 32.97 10.34 16.42
N ARG A 57 33.00 9.53 15.35
CA ARG A 57 32.86 8.06 15.33
C ARG A 57 32.01 7.42 16.44
N ALA A 58 30.69 7.58 16.37
CA ALA A 58 29.77 6.64 17.01
C ALA A 58 29.62 5.38 16.13
N PRO A 59 29.71 4.16 16.69
CA PRO A 59 29.41 2.95 15.94
C PRO A 59 27.92 2.91 15.57
N GLY A 60 27.64 2.66 14.29
CA GLY A 60 26.37 2.13 13.78
C GLY A 60 25.11 2.98 13.95
N ARG A 61 25.08 4.22 13.46
CA ARG A 61 23.79 4.93 13.31
C ARG A 61 22.94 4.26 12.23
N GLU A 62 21.81 3.69 12.65
CA GLU A 62 20.77 3.20 11.75
C GLU A 62 20.12 4.38 11.01
N GLY A 63 19.86 4.20 9.72
CA GLY A 63 19.21 5.23 8.91
C GLY A 63 19.24 4.89 7.43
N TRP A 64 18.85 5.87 6.62
CA TRP A 64 18.94 5.78 5.17
C TRP A 64 20.35 6.10 4.69
N TRP A 65 20.90 5.24 3.85
CA TRP A 65 22.22 5.42 3.25
C TRP A 65 22.08 5.40 1.74
N LEU A 66 22.87 6.21 1.04
CA LEU A 66 23.04 6.06 -0.40
C LEU A 66 24.12 5.01 -0.64
N VAL A 67 23.76 3.97 -1.39
CA VAL A 67 24.67 2.90 -1.80
C VAL A 67 24.89 2.95 -3.30
N ASP A 68 26.12 2.74 -3.74
CA ASP A 68 26.40 2.42 -5.14
C ASP A 68 26.22 0.92 -5.36
N GLU A 69 25.23 0.53 -6.16
CA GLU A 69 24.95 -0.88 -6.46
C GLU A 69 25.72 -1.39 -7.70
N SER A 70 26.60 -0.57 -8.31
CA SER A 70 27.29 -0.93 -9.56
C SER A 70 28.46 -1.91 -9.41
N GLY A 71 28.94 -2.17 -8.19
CA GLY A 71 30.12 -3.00 -7.90
C GLY A 71 29.82 -4.32 -7.19
N GLU A 72 30.79 -5.24 -7.21
CA GLU A 72 30.75 -6.52 -6.44
C GLU A 72 30.60 -6.31 -4.93
N GLN A 73 30.97 -5.13 -4.43
CA GLN A 73 30.72 -4.69 -3.07
C GLN A 73 30.02 -3.33 -3.08
N PRO A 74 28.73 -3.26 -2.69
CA PRO A 74 28.02 -2.00 -2.64
C PRO A 74 28.68 -1.03 -1.66
N GLY A 75 29.18 0.09 -2.17
CA GLY A 75 29.85 1.11 -1.37
C GLY A 75 28.87 2.11 -0.78
N LEU A 76 29.07 2.50 0.49
CA LEU A 76 28.33 3.60 1.10
C LEU A 76 28.83 4.94 0.53
N LEU A 77 27.95 5.67 -0.16
CA LEU A 77 28.23 6.97 -0.77
C LEU A 77 27.96 8.13 0.18
N ALA A 78 26.85 8.09 0.92
CA ALA A 78 26.43 9.14 1.86
C ALA A 78 25.42 8.61 2.89
N GLY A 79 25.28 9.34 4.01
CA GLY A 79 24.33 9.03 5.09
C GLY A 79 24.97 9.10 6.48
N PRO A 80 24.22 8.75 7.55
CA PRO A 80 22.82 8.34 7.50
C PRO A 80 21.88 9.56 7.34
N PHE A 81 20.85 9.41 6.53
CA PHE A 81 19.70 10.31 6.45
C PHE A 81 18.57 9.78 7.34
N ALA A 82 17.80 10.69 7.95
CA ALA A 82 16.68 10.30 8.79
C ALA A 82 15.51 9.75 7.94
N GLU A 83 15.25 10.35 6.79
CA GLU A 83 14.14 10.00 5.91
C GLU A 83 14.64 9.57 4.52
N ARG A 84 13.88 8.69 3.86
CA ARG A 84 14.18 8.24 2.49
C ARG A 84 14.22 9.42 1.51
N ILE A 85 13.29 10.35 1.67
CA ILE A 85 13.16 11.51 0.79
C ILE A 85 14.43 12.38 0.82
N ASP A 86 15.09 12.50 1.98
CA ASP A 86 16.33 13.27 2.10
C ASP A 86 17.49 12.55 1.39
N ALA A 87 17.53 11.22 1.47
CA ALA A 87 18.49 10.42 0.71
C ALA A 87 18.24 10.53 -0.80
N ASP A 88 16.98 10.45 -1.26
CA ASP A 88 16.62 10.62 -2.67
C ASP A 88 16.97 12.02 -3.19
N TRP A 89 16.69 13.06 -2.40
CA TRP A 89 17.12 14.43 -2.74
C TRP A 89 18.64 14.56 -2.82
N ALA A 90 19.38 13.94 -1.91
CA ALA A 90 20.84 13.91 -1.96
C ALA A 90 21.35 13.16 -3.21
N ALA A 91 20.73 12.05 -3.61
CA ALA A 91 21.07 11.31 -4.82
C ALA A 91 20.87 12.16 -6.09
N LEU A 92 19.78 12.92 -6.15
CA LEU A 92 19.43 13.77 -7.30
C LEU A 92 20.27 15.06 -7.37
N SER A 93 20.57 15.67 -6.23
CA SER A 93 21.24 16.98 -6.16
C SER A 93 22.76 16.86 -6.15
N ALA A 94 23.31 15.77 -5.61
CA ALA A 94 24.72 15.47 -5.71
C ALA A 94 25.03 14.86 -7.08
N ARG A 95 26.23 15.09 -7.60
CA ARG A 95 26.72 14.43 -8.84
C ARG A 95 27.13 12.98 -8.54
N LEU A 96 26.22 12.21 -7.97
CA LEU A 96 26.41 10.80 -7.66
C LEU A 96 26.14 9.92 -8.89
N PRO A 97 26.62 8.66 -8.90
CA PRO A 97 26.32 7.71 -9.95
C PRO A 97 24.82 7.49 -10.12
N GLU A 98 24.35 7.24 -11.34
CA GLU A 98 22.93 6.89 -11.60
C GLU A 98 22.50 5.58 -10.93
N THR A 99 23.46 4.77 -10.47
CA THR A 99 23.26 3.53 -9.70
C THR A 99 23.12 3.79 -8.20
N ALA A 100 23.24 5.04 -7.73
CA ALA A 100 23.02 5.38 -6.34
C ALA A 100 21.55 5.11 -5.96
N ARG A 101 21.34 4.25 -4.96
CA ARG A 101 20.01 3.92 -4.44
C ARG A 101 19.96 4.13 -2.93
N PRO A 102 18.85 4.63 -2.38
CA PRO A 102 18.65 4.65 -0.95
C PRO A 102 18.47 3.22 -0.42
N ALA A 103 19.20 2.88 0.63
CA ALA A 103 19.07 1.62 1.35
C ALA A 103 19.07 1.90 2.86
N TYR A 104 18.18 1.21 3.58
CA TYR A 104 18.05 1.40 5.02
C TYR A 104 18.88 0.37 5.79
N GLY A 105 19.59 0.81 6.82
CA GLY A 105 20.37 -0.10 7.65
C GLY A 105 21.41 0.57 8.52
N VAL A 106 22.35 -0.23 8.98
CA VAL A 106 23.43 0.18 9.89
C VAL A 106 24.75 0.05 9.15
N ARG A 107 25.56 1.11 9.17
CA ARG A 107 26.96 1.02 8.71
C ARG A 107 27.75 0.11 9.64
N LEU A 108 28.28 -0.97 9.09
CA LEU A 108 29.14 -1.92 9.79
C LEU A 108 30.57 -1.37 9.92
N VAL A 109 31.37 -2.01 10.78
CA VAL A 109 32.75 -1.59 11.10
C VAL A 109 33.66 -1.67 9.87
N ASP A 110 33.40 -2.62 8.97
CA ASP A 110 34.09 -2.79 7.68
C ASP A 110 33.70 -1.73 6.64
N GLY A 111 32.75 -0.84 6.96
CA GLY A 111 32.25 0.20 6.07
C GLY A 111 31.12 -0.24 5.14
N SER A 112 30.70 -1.50 5.19
CA SER A 112 29.55 -2.01 4.44
C SER A 112 28.22 -1.65 5.12
N LEU A 113 27.12 -1.81 4.37
CA LEU A 113 25.77 -1.62 4.90
C LEU A 113 25.19 -2.95 5.38
N GLY A 114 25.01 -3.09 6.69
CA GLY A 114 24.14 -4.11 7.26
C GLY A 114 22.69 -3.73 7.01
N ARG A 115 22.11 -4.20 5.90
CA ARG A 115 20.72 -3.90 5.51
C ARG A 115 19.74 -4.30 6.62
N ARG A 116 18.77 -3.43 6.87
CA ARG A 116 17.64 -3.66 7.80
C ARG A 116 16.33 -3.38 7.08
N GLN A 117 15.24 -3.92 7.61
CA GLN A 117 13.91 -3.51 7.16
C GLN A 117 13.68 -2.04 7.49
N SER A 118 13.24 -1.28 6.49
CA SER A 118 12.96 0.14 6.66
C SER A 118 11.72 0.38 7.53
N PRO A 119 11.55 1.57 8.13
CA PRO A 119 10.32 1.92 8.84
C PRO A 119 9.08 1.82 7.95
N GLN A 120 9.20 2.17 6.67
CA GLN A 120 8.14 2.08 5.66
C GLN A 120 7.78 0.63 5.38
N GLU A 121 8.78 -0.24 5.19
CA GLU A 121 8.58 -1.69 5.00
C GLU A 121 7.90 -2.31 6.22
N ARG A 122 8.33 -1.94 7.42
CA ARG A 122 7.70 -2.41 8.66
C ARG A 122 6.26 -1.95 8.79
N ALA A 123 5.96 -0.69 8.46
CA ALA A 123 4.61 -0.17 8.47
C ALA A 123 3.72 -0.89 7.44
N TRP A 124 4.26 -1.19 6.26
CA TRP A 124 3.62 -2.01 5.24
C TRP A 124 3.30 -3.42 5.73
N LEU A 125 4.26 -4.13 6.33
CA LEU A 125 4.04 -5.47 6.89
C LEU A 125 2.99 -5.48 8.02
N VAL A 126 2.96 -4.43 8.85
CA VAL A 126 1.92 -4.28 9.88
C VAL A 126 0.54 -4.09 9.23
N GLU A 127 0.44 -3.31 8.15
CA GLU A 127 -0.83 -3.14 7.43
C GLU A 127 -1.26 -4.44 6.74
N LEU A 128 -0.36 -5.14 6.07
CA LEU A 128 -0.65 -6.44 5.47
C LEU A 128 -1.14 -7.44 6.52
N GLY A 129 -0.49 -7.51 7.69
CA GLY A 129 -0.95 -8.33 8.81
C GLY A 129 -2.39 -8.01 9.23
N ARG A 130 -2.72 -6.72 9.41
CA ARG A 130 -4.09 -6.29 9.72
C ARG A 130 -5.12 -6.67 8.65
N GLN A 131 -4.70 -6.76 7.39
CA GLN A 131 -5.59 -7.18 6.31
C GLN A 131 -5.79 -8.69 6.34
N LEU A 132 -4.75 -9.47 6.61
CA LEU A 132 -4.85 -10.93 6.76
C LEU A 132 -5.70 -11.32 7.97
N ASP A 133 -5.65 -10.56 9.07
CA ASP A 133 -6.49 -10.77 10.26
C ASP A 133 -8.01 -10.68 9.97
N ARG A 134 -8.41 -10.13 8.81
CA ARG A 134 -9.82 -9.95 8.39
C ARG A 134 -10.42 -11.15 7.67
N LEU A 135 -9.58 -12.12 7.29
CA LEU A 135 -10.00 -13.29 6.54
C LEU A 135 -11.03 -14.11 7.31
N SER A 136 -11.83 -14.90 6.59
CA SER A 136 -12.81 -15.78 7.26
C SER A 136 -12.11 -16.90 8.02
N ALA A 137 -12.77 -17.40 9.07
CA ALA A 137 -12.29 -18.55 9.85
C ALA A 137 -12.11 -19.83 9.01
N ASP A 138 -12.67 -19.89 7.80
CA ASP A 138 -12.47 -21.02 6.87
C ASP A 138 -10.99 -21.21 6.47
N TRP A 139 -10.16 -20.18 6.65
CA TRP A 139 -8.73 -20.24 6.38
C TRP A 139 -7.94 -20.89 7.52
N ASP A 140 -8.39 -20.79 8.77
CA ASP A 140 -7.61 -21.21 9.95
C ASP A 140 -7.25 -22.71 9.92
N ASP A 141 -8.16 -23.55 9.39
CA ASP A 141 -7.96 -24.99 9.28
C ASP A 141 -7.17 -25.42 8.03
N LEU A 142 -6.98 -24.50 7.06
CA LEU A 142 -6.38 -24.78 5.76
C LEU A 142 -4.94 -24.29 5.64
N LEU A 143 -4.56 -23.28 6.42
CA LEU A 143 -3.25 -22.65 6.33
C LEU A 143 -2.21 -23.39 7.18
N THR A 144 -1.08 -23.72 6.56
CA THR A 144 0.13 -24.14 7.27
C THR A 144 1.29 -23.24 6.88
N ASP A 145 2.21 -22.96 7.82
CA ASP A 145 3.30 -21.98 7.67
C ASP A 145 4.21 -22.17 6.44
N THR A 146 4.10 -23.30 5.73
CA THR A 146 5.00 -23.70 4.64
C THR A 146 4.31 -24.22 3.39
N ASP A 147 2.99 -24.11 3.26
CA ASP A 147 2.30 -24.55 2.04
C ASP A 147 2.19 -23.45 0.98
N GLU A 148 2.04 -23.90 -0.27
CA GLU A 148 1.91 -23.05 -1.46
C GLU A 148 0.65 -22.18 -1.39
N LEU A 149 -0.41 -22.65 -0.71
CA LEU A 149 -1.67 -21.92 -0.58
C LEU A 149 -1.53 -20.71 0.35
N THR A 150 -0.81 -20.85 1.45
CA THR A 150 -0.48 -19.78 2.40
C THR A 150 0.38 -18.73 1.71
N THR A 151 1.38 -19.17 0.93
CA THR A 151 2.19 -18.26 0.12
C THR A 151 1.33 -17.48 -0.87
N LEU A 152 0.49 -18.18 -1.64
CA LEU A 152 -0.42 -17.55 -2.60
C LEU A 152 -1.38 -16.56 -1.93
N LEU A 153 -1.93 -16.90 -0.76
CA LEU A 153 -2.83 -16.03 -0.02
C LEU A 153 -2.15 -14.74 0.42
N VAL A 154 -0.93 -14.83 0.94
CA VAL A 154 -0.14 -13.66 1.34
C VAL A 154 0.21 -12.80 0.13
N GLU A 155 0.62 -13.41 -0.98
CA GLU A 155 0.97 -12.70 -2.22
C GLU A 155 -0.24 -11.99 -2.85
N VAL A 156 -1.38 -12.67 -2.96
CA VAL A 156 -2.63 -12.07 -3.47
C VAL A 156 -3.09 -10.94 -2.56
N SER A 157 -3.05 -11.14 -1.24
CA SER A 157 -3.43 -10.10 -0.27
C SER A 157 -2.51 -8.88 -0.38
N ALA A 158 -1.19 -9.10 -0.46
CA ALA A 158 -0.22 -8.02 -0.62
C ALA A 158 -0.47 -7.23 -1.92
N ALA A 159 -0.68 -7.91 -3.04
CA ALA A 159 -0.94 -7.25 -4.33
C ALA A 159 -2.24 -6.43 -4.32
N LEU A 160 -3.30 -6.93 -3.67
CA LEU A 160 -4.56 -6.19 -3.53
C LEU A 160 -4.36 -4.94 -2.67
N VAL A 161 -3.71 -5.06 -1.51
CA VAL A 161 -3.47 -3.94 -0.60
C VAL A 161 -2.55 -2.91 -1.25
N GLU A 162 -1.57 -3.35 -2.05
CA GLU A 162 -0.64 -2.49 -2.78
C GLU A 162 -1.38 -1.70 -3.87
N ALA A 163 -2.37 -2.34 -4.53
CA ALA A 163 -3.28 -1.68 -5.45
C ALA A 163 -4.32 -0.77 -4.75
N GLY A 164 -4.32 -0.68 -3.42
CA GLY A 164 -5.27 0.10 -2.64
C GLY A 164 -6.64 -0.57 -2.45
N LEU A 165 -6.73 -1.87 -2.70
CA LEU A 165 -7.95 -2.68 -2.55
C LEU A 165 -7.90 -3.43 -1.22
N GLY A 166 -8.59 -2.90 -0.20
CA GLY A 166 -8.66 -3.54 1.11
C GLY A 166 -9.50 -4.83 1.12
N LEU A 167 -9.14 -5.76 2.00
CA LEU A 167 -9.90 -6.97 2.24
C LEU A 167 -11.16 -6.68 3.03
N TYR A 168 -12.23 -7.37 2.68
CA TYR A 168 -13.49 -7.35 3.40
C TYR A 168 -13.31 -8.02 4.76
N ASP A 169 -13.81 -7.36 5.80
CA ASP A 169 -13.72 -7.84 7.19
C ASP A 169 -14.86 -8.81 7.50
N CYS A 170 -14.54 -10.09 7.34
CA CYS A 170 -15.43 -11.20 7.66
C CYS A 170 -15.59 -11.39 9.17
N ALA A 171 -14.55 -11.09 9.95
CA ALA A 171 -14.50 -11.33 11.38
C ALA A 171 -15.40 -10.35 12.17
N GLU A 172 -15.41 -9.07 11.79
CA GLU A 172 -16.13 -8.03 12.52
C GLU A 172 -17.50 -7.67 11.92
N GLY A 173 -17.92 -8.35 10.84
CA GLY A 173 -19.19 -8.06 10.18
C GLY A 173 -19.28 -6.62 9.67
N SER A 174 -18.18 -6.13 9.09
CA SER A 174 -18.06 -4.74 8.66
C SER A 174 -19.14 -4.34 7.66
N THR A 175 -19.65 -3.12 7.82
CA THR A 175 -20.61 -2.54 6.89
C THR A 175 -19.95 -2.04 5.60
N ALA A 176 -18.62 -1.87 5.62
CA ALA A 176 -17.84 -1.43 4.48
C ALA A 176 -17.70 -2.55 3.44
N GLY A 177 -17.59 -2.17 2.16
CA GLY A 177 -17.26 -3.10 1.09
C GLY A 177 -15.76 -3.42 1.06
N GLY A 178 -15.38 -4.52 0.42
CA GLY A 178 -14.00 -4.97 0.30
C GLY A 178 -13.86 -6.20 -0.57
N VAL A 179 -12.62 -6.64 -0.80
CA VAL A 179 -12.34 -7.89 -1.51
C VAL A 179 -12.47 -9.07 -0.55
N CYS A 180 -13.29 -10.05 -0.91
CA CYS A 180 -13.39 -11.33 -0.21
C CYS A 180 -12.43 -12.34 -0.84
N LEU A 181 -11.62 -12.98 -0.01
CA LEU A 181 -10.79 -14.13 -0.37
C LEU A 181 -11.37 -15.37 0.32
N ILE A 182 -11.75 -16.36 -0.47
CA ILE A 182 -12.42 -17.58 0.00
C ILE A 182 -11.60 -18.77 -0.50
N PRO A 183 -11.30 -19.77 0.34
CA PRO A 183 -10.59 -20.96 -0.13
C PRO A 183 -11.44 -21.70 -1.18
N GLU A 184 -10.83 -22.10 -2.30
CA GLU A 184 -11.51 -22.97 -3.26
C GLU A 184 -11.67 -24.37 -2.65
N PRO A 185 -12.88 -24.97 -2.60
CA PRO A 185 -13.10 -26.25 -1.91
C PRO A 185 -12.26 -27.44 -2.39
N GLY A 186 -11.75 -27.41 -3.63
CA GLY A 186 -10.81 -28.38 -4.17
C GLY A 186 -9.35 -28.15 -3.79
N GLY A 187 -9.03 -27.11 -3.01
CA GLY A 187 -7.70 -26.78 -2.50
C GLY A 187 -6.73 -26.24 -3.54
N ARG A 188 -7.22 -25.81 -4.71
CA ARG A 188 -6.36 -25.42 -5.85
C ARG A 188 -6.07 -23.93 -5.93
N GLY A 189 -6.62 -23.13 -5.01
CA GLY A 189 -6.40 -21.69 -5.02
C GLY A 189 -7.44 -20.91 -4.24
N ILE A 190 -7.62 -19.67 -4.66
CA ILE A 190 -8.37 -18.64 -3.94
C ILE A 190 -9.48 -18.11 -4.82
N LEU A 191 -10.72 -18.24 -4.36
CA LEU A 191 -11.86 -17.57 -4.95
C LEU A 191 -11.87 -16.10 -4.49
N VAL A 192 -11.93 -15.20 -5.47
CA VAL A 192 -11.88 -13.75 -5.29
C VAL A 192 -13.16 -13.13 -5.80
N THR A 193 -13.80 -12.34 -4.94
CA THR A 193 -14.99 -11.56 -5.27
C THR A 193 -15.03 -10.27 -4.47
N TRP A 194 -15.77 -9.29 -4.94
CA TRP A 194 -16.09 -8.08 -4.20
C TRP A 194 -17.30 -8.31 -3.30
N ARG A 195 -17.28 -7.75 -2.10
CA ARG A 195 -18.49 -7.51 -1.29
C ARG A 195 -18.77 -6.02 -1.26
N GLN A 196 -19.99 -5.66 -1.64
CA GLN A 196 -20.45 -4.28 -1.58
C GLN A 196 -20.82 -3.88 -0.15
N HIS A 197 -20.75 -2.58 0.11
CA HIS A 197 -21.24 -1.98 1.35
C HIS A 197 -22.71 -2.37 1.60
N ASP A 198 -23.07 -2.63 2.86
CA ASP A 198 -24.39 -3.15 3.25
C ASP A 198 -25.55 -2.26 2.79
N ARG A 199 -25.38 -0.94 2.82
CA ARG A 199 -26.31 0.03 2.21
C ARG A 199 -26.72 -0.32 0.77
N MET A 200 -25.86 -0.96 -0.02
CA MET A 200 -26.19 -1.37 -1.38
C MET A 200 -26.63 -2.84 -1.47
N SER A 201 -25.96 -3.76 -0.78
CA SER A 201 -26.22 -5.21 -0.87
C SER A 201 -27.37 -5.68 0.03
N VAL A 202 -27.47 -5.13 1.24
CA VAL A 202 -28.48 -5.48 2.26
C VAL A 202 -29.67 -4.53 2.18
N ASP A 203 -29.44 -3.22 2.31
CA ASP A 203 -30.51 -2.22 2.33
C ASP A 203 -31.09 -1.97 0.93
N ARG A 204 -30.35 -2.35 -0.12
CA ARG A 204 -30.75 -2.26 -1.54
C ARG A 204 -31.31 -0.90 -1.94
N VAL A 205 -30.73 0.18 -1.41
CA VAL A 205 -31.24 1.56 -1.61
C VAL A 205 -31.31 1.99 -3.07
N HIS A 206 -30.60 1.30 -3.97
CA HIS A 206 -30.57 1.57 -5.41
C HIS A 206 -31.16 0.44 -6.28
N GLY A 207 -31.68 -0.62 -5.67
CA GLY A 207 -32.29 -1.76 -6.35
C GLY A 207 -31.31 -2.75 -7.00
N ALA A 208 -31.83 -3.95 -7.27
CA ALA A 208 -31.07 -5.11 -7.73
C ALA A 208 -30.30 -4.90 -9.07
N PRO A 209 -30.80 -4.14 -10.07
CA PRO A 209 -30.06 -3.95 -11.32
C PRO A 209 -28.75 -3.18 -11.12
N LEU A 210 -28.74 -2.12 -10.30
CA LEU A 210 -27.53 -1.35 -10.02
C LEU A 210 -26.56 -2.14 -9.15
N GLU A 211 -27.07 -2.81 -8.11
CA GLU A 211 -26.31 -3.73 -7.27
C GLU A 211 -25.53 -4.75 -8.12
N SER A 212 -26.24 -5.43 -9.03
CA SER A 212 -25.65 -6.43 -9.93
C SER A 212 -24.64 -5.82 -10.92
N ALA A 213 -24.89 -4.61 -11.42
CA ALA A 213 -23.99 -3.92 -12.33
C ALA A 213 -22.67 -3.56 -11.63
N VAL A 214 -22.74 -2.94 -10.44
CA VAL A 214 -21.54 -2.60 -9.67
C VAL A 214 -20.79 -3.87 -9.26
N GLN A 215 -21.50 -4.95 -8.91
CA GLN A 215 -20.88 -6.21 -8.52
C GLN A 215 -20.02 -6.78 -9.66
N ARG A 216 -20.58 -6.83 -10.87
CA ARG A 216 -19.82 -7.28 -12.05
C ARG A 216 -18.65 -6.37 -12.38
N THR A 217 -18.83 -5.05 -12.30
CA THR A 217 -17.75 -4.08 -12.58
C THR A 217 -16.60 -4.24 -11.61
N MET A 218 -16.88 -4.32 -10.30
CA MET A 218 -15.84 -4.46 -9.28
C MET A 218 -15.12 -5.80 -9.40
N ASN A 219 -15.86 -6.89 -9.63
CA ASN A 219 -15.24 -8.20 -9.81
C ASN A 219 -14.32 -8.25 -11.04
N ALA A 220 -14.72 -7.63 -12.16
CA ALA A 220 -13.89 -7.53 -13.35
C ALA A 220 -12.63 -6.69 -13.09
N ALA A 221 -12.77 -5.54 -12.42
CA ALA A 221 -11.63 -4.68 -12.08
C ALA A 221 -10.61 -5.39 -11.18
N ILE A 222 -11.05 -6.14 -10.18
CA ILE A 222 -10.17 -6.93 -9.31
C ILE A 222 -9.42 -7.99 -10.12
N ALA A 223 -10.11 -8.71 -10.99
CA ALA A 223 -9.50 -9.72 -11.85
C ALA A 223 -8.45 -9.12 -12.79
N ASP A 224 -8.74 -7.96 -13.37
CA ASP A 224 -7.81 -7.22 -14.23
C ASP A 224 -6.57 -6.79 -13.45
N VAL A 225 -6.73 -6.22 -12.25
CA VAL A 225 -5.60 -5.83 -11.39
C VAL A 225 -4.71 -7.03 -11.09
N LEU A 226 -5.29 -8.14 -10.62
CA LEU A 226 -4.51 -9.35 -10.30
C LEU A 226 -3.80 -9.92 -11.54
N THR A 227 -4.45 -9.90 -12.71
CA THR A 227 -3.82 -10.32 -13.96
C THR A 227 -2.63 -9.43 -14.33
N GLN A 228 -2.76 -8.11 -14.19
CA GLN A 228 -1.66 -7.17 -14.46
C GLN A 228 -0.51 -7.31 -13.46
N MET A 229 -0.81 -7.72 -12.23
CA MET A 229 0.18 -8.05 -11.19
C MET A 229 0.81 -9.45 -11.39
N GLY A 230 0.43 -10.18 -12.45
CA GLY A 230 1.07 -11.43 -12.87
C GLY A 230 0.40 -12.71 -12.34
N PHE A 231 -0.75 -12.62 -11.67
CA PHE A 231 -1.45 -13.80 -11.16
C PHE A 231 -2.23 -14.53 -12.27
N PRO A 232 -2.27 -15.87 -12.27
CA PRO A 232 -3.17 -16.63 -13.11
C PRO A 232 -4.61 -16.53 -12.60
N VAL A 233 -5.47 -15.80 -13.33
CA VAL A 233 -6.88 -15.57 -12.96
C VAL A 233 -7.82 -16.27 -13.94
N MET A 234 -8.77 -17.05 -13.43
CA MET A 234 -9.79 -17.74 -14.23
C MET A 234 -11.20 -17.36 -13.78
N PRO A 235 -12.14 -17.08 -14.68
CA PRO A 235 -13.53 -16.82 -14.31
C PRO A 235 -14.19 -18.11 -13.78
N VAL A 236 -15.00 -18.00 -12.72
CA VAL A 236 -15.75 -19.10 -12.12
C VAL A 236 -17.26 -18.83 -12.23
N GLY A 237 -17.97 -19.74 -12.90
CA GLY A 237 -19.42 -19.67 -13.05
C GLY A 237 -19.90 -18.42 -13.77
N THR A 238 -21.13 -17.98 -13.46
CA THR A 238 -21.80 -16.83 -14.09
C THR A 238 -21.94 -15.61 -13.16
N THR A 239 -21.56 -15.77 -11.89
CA THR A 239 -21.67 -14.74 -10.84
C THR A 239 -20.53 -13.72 -10.87
N GLY A 240 -19.54 -13.91 -11.75
CA GLY A 240 -18.38 -13.03 -11.86
C GLY A 240 -17.37 -13.22 -10.73
N CYS A 241 -17.35 -14.38 -10.07
CA CYS A 241 -16.26 -14.76 -9.17
C CYS A 241 -15.03 -15.18 -10.00
N HIS A 242 -13.83 -15.03 -9.46
CA HIS A 242 -12.60 -15.43 -10.14
C HIS A 242 -11.77 -16.34 -9.25
N LEU A 243 -11.11 -17.34 -9.83
CA LEU A 243 -10.17 -18.22 -9.15
C LEU A 243 -8.76 -17.77 -9.48
N VAL A 244 -7.95 -17.57 -8.44
CA VAL A 244 -6.52 -17.36 -8.53
C VAL A 244 -5.82 -18.63 -8.09
N VAL A 245 -4.88 -19.13 -8.89
CA VAL A 245 -4.11 -20.36 -8.58
C VAL A 245 -2.64 -20.03 -8.48
N ALA A 246 -1.89 -20.84 -7.73
CA ALA A 246 -0.43 -20.79 -7.79
C ALA A 246 0.01 -21.14 -9.22
N THR A 247 1.01 -20.42 -9.73
CA THR A 247 1.54 -20.67 -11.07
C THR A 247 1.94 -22.13 -11.20
N GLN A 248 1.34 -22.89 -12.13
CA GLN A 248 1.71 -24.28 -12.35
C GLN A 248 3.20 -24.41 -12.69
N GLU A 249 3.98 -25.06 -11.84
CA GLU A 249 5.27 -25.60 -12.24
C GLU A 249 5.03 -26.91 -13.02
N SER A 250 5.31 -26.86 -14.32
CA SER A 250 5.52 -27.98 -15.25
C SER A 250 4.36 -28.96 -15.51
N ALA A 251 3.68 -28.78 -16.65
CA ALA A 251 3.01 -29.89 -17.33
C ALA A 251 4.03 -30.99 -17.70
N PRO A 252 3.75 -32.28 -17.49
CA PRO A 252 4.62 -33.34 -18.00
C PRO A 252 4.59 -33.32 -19.52
N ALA A 253 5.78 -33.32 -20.14
CA ALA A 253 5.94 -33.48 -21.57
C ALA A 253 5.23 -34.76 -22.03
N SER A 254 4.45 -34.62 -23.10
CA SER A 254 3.73 -35.71 -23.78
C SER A 254 4.66 -36.80 -24.31
#